data_AF-A0AAV0PYT0-F1
#
_entry.id   AF-A0AAV0PYT0-F1
#
_cell.length_a   1.000
_cell.length_b   1.000
_cell.length_c   1.000
_cell.angle_alpha   90.00
_cell.angle_beta   90.00
_cell.angle_gamma   90.00
#
_symmetry.space_group_name_H-M   'P 1'
#
loop_
_entity.id
_entity.type
_entity.pdbx_description
1 polymer ?
#
loop_
_entity_poly.entity_id
_entity_poly.type
_entity_poly.pdbx_seq_one_letter_code
_entity_poly.pdbx_strand_id
1 'polypeptide(L)' 'MVMARLSSFADGEKAVPCYYIFGDSLADSGNNNMLQTVAKVDYSPYGVDFPRGPTGRFTNGRNIVDFFGPSFPHT' A
#
# COMPACT_ATOMS: atom_id res chain seq x y z
N MET A 1 -10.35 5.99 -51.92
CA MET A 1 -9.86 7.05 -51.01
C MET A 1 -9.34 6.39 -49.75
N VAL A 2 -8.09 6.71 -49.41
CA VAL A 2 -7.20 6.08 -48.44
C VAL A 2 -7.57 6.50 -47.01
N MET A 3 -7.33 5.64 -46.01
CA MET A 3 -6.49 5.94 -44.84
C MET A 3 -6.28 4.68 -44.00
N ALA A 4 -5.11 4.05 -44.16
CA ALA A 4 -4.46 3.35 -43.06
C ALA A 4 -3.67 4.39 -42.25
N ARG A 5 -3.79 4.37 -40.92
CA ARG A 5 -2.74 4.84 -40.01
C ARG A 5 -2.67 3.93 -38.79
N LEU A 6 -1.58 3.17 -38.74
CA LEU A 6 -0.97 2.66 -37.53
C LEU A 6 -0.46 3.84 -36.71
N SER A 7 -0.85 3.95 -35.45
CA SER A 7 0.03 4.52 -34.42
C SER A 7 -0.54 4.28 -33.03
N SER A 8 0.24 3.51 -32.25
CA SER A 8 0.32 3.53 -30.80
C SER A 8 -0.90 3.01 -30.05
N PHE A 9 -1.01 1.68 -29.90
CA PHE A 9 -1.25 1.21 -28.54
C PHE A 9 -0.03 1.68 -27.76
N ALA A 10 -0.20 2.76 -26.99
CA ALA A 10 0.75 3.07 -25.96
C ALA A 10 0.88 1.77 -25.17
N ASP A 11 2.10 1.22 -25.13
CA ASP A 11 2.43 0.12 -24.24
C ASP A 11 2.25 0.71 -22.84
N GLY A 12 1.03 0.60 -22.33
CA GLY A 12 0.65 1.10 -21.03
C GLY A 12 1.66 0.51 -20.05
N GLU A 13 2.27 1.39 -19.27
CA GLU A 13 3.24 1.05 -18.23
C GLU A 13 2.94 -0.33 -17.66
N LYS A 14 3.88 -1.29 -17.81
CA LYS A 14 3.69 -2.65 -17.34
C LYS A 14 3.27 -2.58 -15.87
N ALA A 15 1.98 -2.84 -15.62
CA ALA A 15 1.47 -2.94 -14.27
C ALA A 15 2.26 -4.08 -13.61
N VAL A 16 3.12 -3.72 -12.67
CA VAL A 16 3.79 -4.71 -11.83
C VAL A 16 2.71 -5.39 -11.00
N PRO A 17 2.55 -6.72 -11.11
CA PRO A 17 1.41 -7.40 -10.52
C PRO A 17 1.45 -7.37 -8.98
N CYS A 18 2.63 -7.18 -8.40
CA CYS A 18 2.83 -7.00 -6.95
C CYS A 18 4.17 -6.33 -6.65
N TYR A 19 4.27 -5.78 -5.43
CA TYR A 19 5.51 -5.31 -4.84
C TYR A 19 5.88 -6.19 -3.64
N TYR A 20 7.15 -6.59 -3.56
CA TYR A 20 7.72 -7.16 -2.34
C TYR A 20 8.40 -6.05 -1.57
N ILE A 21 7.82 -5.70 -0.43
CA ILE A 21 8.28 -4.58 0.39
C ILE A 21 9.07 -5.14 1.58
N PHE A 22 10.34 -4.75 1.66
CA PHE A 22 11.20 -5.02 2.81
C PHE A 22 11.46 -3.70 3.53
N GLY A 23 11.55 -3.74 4.86
CA GLY A 23 11.80 -2.54 5.64
C GLY A 23 11.56 -2.75 7.12
N ASP A 24 11.25 -1.65 7.79
CA ASP A 24 10.96 -1.55 9.21
C ASP A 24 9.52 -1.03 9.44
N SER A 25 9.28 -0.44 10.60
CA SER A 25 8.03 0.25 10.96
C SER A 25 7.44 1.18 9.89
N LEU A 26 8.27 1.82 9.07
CA LEU A 26 7.83 2.75 8.01
C LEU A 26 7.14 2.06 6.84
N ALA A 27 7.32 0.75 6.71
CA ALA A 27 6.68 -0.08 5.70
C ALA A 27 5.68 -1.07 6.31
N ASP A 28 5.77 -1.34 7.63
CA ASP A 28 4.90 -2.30 8.30
C ASP A 28 3.44 -1.83 8.32
N SER A 29 2.56 -2.67 7.80
CA SER A 29 1.11 -2.46 7.75
C SER A 29 0.34 -3.33 8.76
N GLY A 30 1.06 -3.93 9.72
CA GLY A 30 0.49 -4.79 10.76
C GLY A 30 1.05 -6.21 10.78
N ASN A 31 2.14 -6.49 10.06
CA ASN A 31 2.80 -7.79 10.05
C ASN A 31 3.19 -8.25 11.46
N ASN A 32 3.66 -7.31 12.30
CA ASN A 32 4.05 -7.62 13.67
C ASN A 32 2.91 -8.15 14.56
N ASN A 33 1.65 -7.90 14.22
CA ASN A 33 0.51 -8.40 15.00
C ASN A 33 0.48 -9.93 15.03
N MET A 34 1.02 -10.57 13.98
CA MET A 34 1.12 -12.03 13.81
C MET A 34 2.39 -12.65 14.42
N LEU A 35 3.30 -11.83 14.96
CA LEU A 35 4.55 -12.29 15.54
C LEU A 35 4.53 -12.21 17.08
N GLN A 36 5.34 -13.03 17.74
CA GLN A 36 5.58 -12.91 19.18
C GLN A 36 6.66 -11.85 19.43
N THR A 37 6.24 -10.58 19.38
CA THR A 37 7.11 -9.41 19.54
C THR A 37 6.45 -8.35 20.41
N VAL A 38 7.27 -7.49 21.03
CA VAL A 38 6.82 -6.27 21.70
C VAL A 38 6.53 -5.13 20.72
N ALA A 39 6.97 -5.25 19.46
CA ALA A 39 6.80 -4.24 18.43
C ALA A 39 5.41 -4.28 17.78
N LYS A 40 4.35 -4.40 18.58
CA LYS A 40 2.96 -4.28 18.12
C LYS A 40 2.49 -2.86 18.32
N VAL A 41 1.62 -2.39 17.43
CA VAL A 41 0.99 -1.06 17.46
C VAL A 41 -0.47 -1.14 17.04
N ASP A 42 -1.14 -2.23 17.44
CA ASP A 42 -2.57 -2.46 17.32
C ASP A 42 -3.37 -1.80 18.48
N TYR A 43 -2.88 -0.67 18.99
CA TYR A 43 -3.45 0.07 20.10
C TYR A 43 -3.33 1.59 19.92
N SER A 44 -4.15 2.35 20.65
CA SER A 44 -4.14 3.81 20.66
C SER A 44 -2.81 4.36 21.20
N PRO A 45 -2.20 5.41 20.61
CA PRO A 45 -2.79 6.37 19.67
C PRO A 45 -2.69 6.00 18.19
N TYR A 46 -2.09 4.85 17.84
CA TYR A 46 -1.85 4.50 16.44
C TYR A 46 -3.15 4.23 15.70
N GLY A 47 -3.24 4.80 14.50
CA GLY A 47 -4.39 4.64 13.63
C GLY A 47 -5.67 5.30 14.11
N VAL A 48 -5.59 6.31 14.99
CA VAL A 48 -6.76 7.08 15.43
C VAL A 48 -7.48 7.78 14.27
N ASP A 49 -6.75 8.12 13.19
CA ASP A 49 -7.33 8.75 11.99
C ASP A 49 -7.87 7.73 10.97
N PHE A 50 -7.71 6.41 11.21
CA PHE A 50 -8.33 5.38 10.38
C PHE A 50 -9.78 5.10 10.82
N PRO A 51 -10.72 4.89 9.89
CA PRO A 51 -12.14 4.63 10.21
C PRO A 51 -12.38 3.41 11.12
N ARG A 52 -11.47 2.43 11.09
CA ARG A 52 -11.56 1.17 11.86
C ARG A 52 -10.62 1.14 13.07
N GLY A 53 -9.94 2.23 13.38
CA GLY A 53 -8.99 2.33 14.49
C GLY A 53 -7.61 1.72 14.17
N PRO A 54 -6.86 1.27 15.20
CA PRO A 54 -5.49 0.81 15.04
C PRO A 54 -5.35 -0.32 14.00
N THR A 55 -4.54 -0.08 12.97
CA THR A 55 -4.32 -1.07 11.89
C THR A 55 -3.05 -1.91 12.09
N GLY A 56 -2.22 -1.58 13.09
CA GLY A 56 -0.85 -2.11 13.18
C GLY A 56 0.19 -1.35 12.34
N ARG A 57 -0.19 -0.20 11.76
CA ARG A 57 0.77 0.76 11.18
C ARG A 57 1.32 1.63 12.31
N PHE A 58 2.61 1.98 12.24
CA PHE A 58 3.28 2.87 13.20
C PHE A 58 2.95 4.36 12.97
N THR A 59 1.76 4.63 12.42
CA THR A 59 1.31 5.96 12.00
C THR A 59 -0.22 6.04 12.08
N ASN A 60 -0.79 7.24 12.02
CA ASN A 60 -2.23 7.44 11.93
C ASN A 60 -2.77 7.41 10.48
N GLY A 61 -1.88 7.39 9.50
CA GLY A 61 -2.20 7.33 8.08
C GLY A 61 -1.48 6.20 7.36
N ARG A 62 -1.59 6.25 6.03
CA ARG A 62 -0.94 5.32 5.11
C ARG A 62 0.58 5.51 5.10
N ASN A 63 1.31 4.41 4.95
CA ASN A 63 2.75 4.42 4.73
C ASN A 63 3.07 4.87 3.31
N ILE A 64 4.30 5.31 3.05
CA ILE A 64 4.73 5.68 1.69
C ILE A 64 4.51 4.54 0.68
N VAL A 65 4.64 3.29 1.15
CA VAL A 65 4.46 2.10 0.31
C VAL A 65 3.02 1.85 -0.14
N ASP A 66 2.04 2.33 0.62
CA ASP A 66 0.63 2.24 0.26
C ASP A 66 0.29 3.12 -0.98
N PHE A 67 1.17 4.06 -1.36
CA PHE A 67 1.00 4.94 -2.52
C PHE A 67 1.62 4.39 -3.80
N PHE A 68 2.46 3.35 -3.72
CA PHE A 68 3.06 2.71 -4.90
C PHE A 68 2.16 1.63 -5.52
N GLY A 69 1.18 1.10 -4.78
CA GLY A 69 0.23 0.11 -5.27
C GLY A 69 -0.95 0.70 -6.05
N PRO A 70 -1.66 -0.12 -6.85
CA PRO A 70 -2.96 0.27 -7.41
C PRO A 70 -3.86 0.80 -6.30
N SER A 71 -4.62 1.85 -6.60
CA SER A 71 -5.56 2.47 -5.65
C SER A 71 -6.68 1.49 -5.29
N PHE A 72 -6.43 0.57 -4.36
CA PHE A 72 -7.46 -0.31 -3.84
C PHE A 72 -8.40 0.53 -2.96
N PRO A 73 -9.72 0.53 -3.23
CA PRO A 73 -10.68 1.23 -2.39
C PRO A 73 -10.70 0.60 -0.99
N HIS A 74 -10.28 1.41 -0.02
CA HIS A 74 -10.40 1.34 1.44
C HIS A 74 -10.88 0.01 2.06
N THR A 75 -9.96 -0.71 2.71
CA THR A 75 -10.26 -1.50 3.92
C THR A 75 -10.07 -0.65 5.17
#